data_AF-C8PNQ5-F1
#
_entry.id   AF-C8PNQ5-F1
#
_cell.length_a   1.000
_cell.length_b   1.000
_cell.length_c   1.000
_cell.angle_alpha   90.00
_cell.angle_beta   90.00
_cell.angle_gamma   90.00
#
_symmetry.space_group_name_H-M   'P 1'
#
loop_
_entity.id
_entity.type
_entity.pdbx_description
1 polymer ?
#
loop_
_entity_poly.entity_id
_entity_poly.type
_entity_poly.pdbx_seq_one_letter_code
_entity_poly.pdbx_strand_id
1 'polypeptide(L)' 'MTKEEFISCVKGGLIVSCQALPGEPLYRPEGGIMPLMAKAAEEAGAKGIRCNGVKDITGIKKRLNFPSSE' A
#
# COMPACT_ATOMS: atom_id res chain seq x y z
N MET A 1 6.97 -5.49 14.51
CA MET A 1 8.01 -4.45 14.62
C MET A 1 7.57 -3.44 15.66
N THR A 2 8.48 -2.79 16.36
CA THR A 2 8.15 -1.68 17.27
C THR A 2 7.82 -0.41 16.48
N LYS A 3 7.19 0.56 17.14
CA LYS A 3 6.88 1.85 16.53
C LYS A 3 8.16 2.58 16.08
N GLU A 4 9.20 2.51 16.90
CA GLU A 4 10.50 3.14 16.65
C GLU A 4 11.20 2.49 15.45
N GLU A 5 11.14 1.16 15.33
CA GLU A 5 11.63 0.41 14.17
C GLU A 5 10.89 0.83 12.89
N PHE A 6 9.55 0.90 12.93
CA PHE A 6 8.75 1.33 11.79
C PHE A 6 9.13 2.74 11.33
N ILE A 7 9.16 3.69 12.27
CA ILE A 7 9.51 5.10 11.99
C ILE A 7 10.89 5.18 11.36
N SER A 8 11.87 4.43 11.87
CA SER A 8 13.22 4.38 11.29
C SER A 8 13.21 3.86 9.85
N CYS A 9 12.46 2.79 9.55
CA CYS A 9 12.36 2.22 8.20
C CYS A 9 11.77 3.16 7.15
N VAL A 10 10.83 4.03 7.53
CA VAL A 10 10.14 4.93 6.59
C VAL A 10 10.72 6.35 6.57
N LYS A 11 11.60 6.70 7.52
CA LYS A 11 12.18 8.04 7.65
C LYS A 11 12.92 8.46 6.38
N GLY A 12 12.61 9.65 5.88
CA GLY A 12 13.21 10.20 4.65
C GLY A 12 12.76 9.49 3.36
N GLY A 13 11.80 8.56 3.44
CA GLY A 13 11.19 7.89 2.30
C GLY A 13 9.81 8.41 1.94
N LEU A 14 9.19 7.77 0.96
CA LEU A 14 7.83 8.06 0.52
C LEU A 14 6.87 6.93 0.90
N ILE A 15 5.76 7.27 1.55
CA ILE A 15 4.61 6.38 1.72
C ILE A 15 3.59 6.76 0.65
N VAL A 16 3.22 5.81 -0.22
CA VAL A 16 2.28 6.05 -1.31
C VAL A 16 0.88 5.62 -0.88
N SER A 17 -0.11 6.49 -1.08
CA SER A 17 -1.51 6.16 -0.86
C SER A 17 -2.11 5.52 -2.11
N CYS A 18 -2.37 4.21 -2.06
CA CYS A 18 -3.02 3.45 -3.13
C CYS A 18 -4.46 3.17 -2.72
N GLN A 19 -5.36 4.12 -3.04
CA GLN A 19 -6.78 4.05 -2.74
C GLN A 19 -7.59 4.52 -3.96
N ALA A 20 -8.73 3.89 -4.18
CA ALA A 20 -9.76 4.40 -5.08
C ALA A 20 -11.14 4.17 -4.45
N LEU A 21 -12.00 5.19 -4.42
CA LEU A 21 -13.34 5.13 -3.83
C LEU A 21 -14.44 4.94 -4.90
N PRO A 22 -15.65 4.48 -4.54
CA PRO A 22 -16.77 4.42 -5.47
C PRO A 22 -16.98 5.75 -6.21
N GLY A 23 -17.03 5.68 -7.55
CA GLY A 23 -17.12 6.85 -8.43
C GLY A 23 -15.78 7.34 -8.98
N GLU A 24 -14.65 6.86 -8.46
CA GLU A 24 -13.33 7.16 -9.01
C GLU A 24 -12.99 6.24 -10.20
N PRO A 25 -12.22 6.72 -11.18
CA PRO A 25 -11.97 5.99 -12.42
C PRO A 25 -11.20 4.68 -12.23
N LEU A 26 -10.42 4.57 -11.15
CA LEU A 26 -9.64 3.36 -10.83
C LEU A 26 -10.36 2.42 -9.85
N TYR A 27 -11.56 2.80 -9.38
CA TYR A 27 -12.32 1.96 -8.48
C TYR A 27 -12.95 0.79 -9.22
N ARG A 28 -12.77 -0.40 -8.65
CA ARG A 28 -13.43 -1.63 -9.12
C ARG A 28 -14.02 -2.34 -7.91
N PRO A 29 -15.33 -2.66 -7.89
CA PRO A 29 -15.95 -3.42 -6.80
C PRO A 29 -15.27 -4.77 -6.52
N GLU A 30 -14.71 -5.39 -7.55
CA GLU A 30 -13.98 -6.66 -7.50
C GLU A 30 -12.53 -6.50 -7.01
N GLY A 31 -12.03 -5.26 -6.94
CA GLY A 31 -10.65 -4.92 -6.62
C GLY A 31 -9.69 -5.10 -7.79
N GLY A 32 -8.41 -5.26 -7.49
CA GLY A 32 -7.37 -5.68 -8.45
C GLY A 32 -6.47 -4.57 -9.01
N ILE A 33 -6.92 -3.30 -9.05
CA ILE A 33 -6.07 -2.19 -9.52
C ILE A 33 -5.12 -1.69 -8.42
N MET A 34 -5.60 -1.50 -7.19
CA MET A 34 -4.76 -1.00 -6.09
C MET A 34 -3.54 -1.88 -5.79
N PRO A 35 -3.60 -3.22 -5.87
CA PRO A 35 -2.41 -4.07 -5.78
C PRO A 35 -1.37 -3.82 -6.89
N LEU A 36 -1.80 -3.43 -8.10
CA LEU A 36 -0.89 -3.08 -9.20
C LEU A 36 -0.25 -1.70 -8.96
N MET A 37 -1.03 -0.73 -8.52
CA MET A 37 -0.52 0.60 -8.13
C MET A 37 0.50 0.51 -7.00
N ALA A 38 0.22 -0.32 -6.01
CA ALA A 38 1.12 -0.54 -4.89
C ALA A 38 2.40 -1.28 -5.30
N LYS A 39 2.33 -2.18 -6.29
CA LYS A 39 3.52 -2.81 -6.89
C LYS A 39 4.39 -1.80 -7.65
N ALA A 40 3.78 -0.93 -8.44
CA ALA A 40 4.50 0.16 -9.10
C ALA A 40 5.17 1.10 -8.09
N ALA A 41 4.51 1.42 -6.98
CA ALA A 41 5.08 2.22 -5.90
C ALA A 41 6.28 1.52 -5.22
N GLU A 42 6.19 0.22 -4.96
CA GLU A 42 7.32 -0.58 -4.45
C GLU A 42 8.52 -0.55 -5.41
N GLU A 43 8.29 -0.78 -6.71
CA GLU A 43 9.32 -0.74 -7.75
C GLU A 43 9.96 0.64 -7.89
N ALA A 44 9.19 1.72 -7.65
CA ALA A 44 9.68 3.09 -7.61
C ALA A 44 10.43 3.45 -6.30
N GLY A 45 10.55 2.53 -5.35
CA GLY A 45 11.29 2.72 -4.11
C GLY A 45 10.49 3.34 -2.97
N ALA A 46 9.15 3.27 -3.00
CA ALA A 46 8.33 3.61 -1.83
C ALA A 46 8.77 2.80 -0.61
N LYS A 47 8.62 3.39 0.59
CA LYS A 47 8.94 2.76 1.87
C LYS A 47 7.71 2.21 2.60
N GLY A 48 6.53 2.51 2.09
CA GLY A 48 5.28 1.97 2.62
C GLY A 48 4.10 2.29 1.71
N ILE A 49 2.99 1.59 1.95
CA ILE A 49 1.73 1.77 1.23
C ILE A 49 0.62 2.03 2.23
N ARG A 50 -0.16 3.08 1.99
CA ARG A 50 -1.43 3.31 2.66
C ARG A 50 -2.55 2.85 1.73
N CYS A 51 -3.42 1.98 2.21
CA CYS A 51 -4.57 1.48 1.45
C CYS A 51 -5.83 1.48 2.32
N ASN A 52 -6.98 1.26 1.70
CA ASN A 52 -8.28 1.23 2.38
C ASN A 52 -9.10 0.03 1.89
N GLY A 53 -9.85 -0.60 2.80
CA GLY A 53 -10.70 -1.74 2.48
C GLY A 53 -9.98 -3.10 2.50
N VAL A 54 -10.68 -4.11 3.02
CA VAL A 54 -10.13 -5.46 3.27
C VAL A 54 -9.62 -6.13 1.99
N LYS A 55 -10.32 -5.94 0.86
CA LYS A 55 -9.95 -6.54 -0.43
C LYS A 55 -8.61 -6.00 -0.93
N ASP A 56 -8.43 -4.68 -0.92
CA ASP A 56 -7.20 -4.04 -1.37
C ASP A 56 -6.04 -4.34 -0.42
N ILE A 57 -6.26 -4.29 0.90
CA ILE A 57 -5.26 -4.69 1.90
C ILE A 57 -4.79 -6.13 1.63
N THR A 58 -5.72 -7.06 1.40
CA THR A 58 -5.38 -8.46 1.15
C THR A 58 -4.64 -8.64 -0.18
N GLY A 59 -5.07 -7.95 -1.23
CA GLY A 59 -4.42 -8.00 -2.55
C GLY A 59 -3.01 -7.42 -2.53
N ILE A 60 -2.81 -6.31 -1.81
CA ILE A 60 -1.52 -5.64 -1.62
C ILE A 60 -0.58 -6.52 -0.78
N LYS A 61 -1.04 -7.04 0.37
CA LYS A 61 -0.24 -7.93 1.23
C LYS A 61 0.25 -9.19 0.51
N LYS A 62 -0.53 -9.73 -0.44
CA LYS A 62 -0.12 -10.88 -1.24
C LYS A 62 1.00 -10.58 -2.25
N ARG A 63 1.23 -9.31 -2.59
CA ARG A 63 2.12 -8.91 -3.68
C ARG A 63 3.36 -8.14 -3.24
N LEU A 64 3.36 -7.58 -2.03
CA LEU A 64 4.38 -6.65 -1.56
C LEU A 64 5.00 -7.11 -0.25
N ASN A 65 6.28 -6.79 -0.08
CA ASN A 65 7.06 -7.12 1.10
C ASN A 65 7.36 -5.86 1.93
N PHE A 66 6.32 -5.10 2.28
CA PHE A 66 6.48 -3.95 3.18
C PHE A 66 6.48 -4.37 4.65
N PRO A 67 7.23 -3.66 5.52
CA PRO A 67 7.06 -3.78 6.95
C PRO A 67 5.66 -3.31 7.35
N SER A 68 4.89 -4.16 8.02
CA SER A 68 3.60 -3.79 8.61
C SER A 68 3.75 -3.54 10.10
N SER A 69 3.29 -2.38 10.56
CA SER A 69 2.95 -2.20 11.97
C SER A 69 1.68 -3.02 12.25
N GLU A 70 1.78 -4.04 13.10
CA GLU A 70 0.59 -4.59 13.78
C GLU A 70 0.14 -3.63 14.87
#